data_AF-A0A958JAN2-F1
#
_entry.id   AF-A0A958JAN2-F1
#
_cell.length_a   1.000
_cell.length_b   1.000
_cell.length_c   1.000
_cell.angle_alpha   90.00
_cell.angle_beta   90.00
_cell.angle_gamma   90.00
#
_symmetry.space_group_name_H-M   'P 1'
#
loop_
_entity.id
_entity.type
_entity.pdbx_description
1 polymer ?
#
loop_
_entity_poly.entity_id
_entity_poly.type
_entity_poly.pdbx_seq_one_letter_code
_entity_poly.pdbx_strand_id
1 'polypeptide(L)'
;MKACKYYQKQLPLYVYGELNPTEAADVDAHIQLCTDCRESLIRLQDLQQLLPSSSLEPPEDATMTLLRNAVSRRLRAGDPAGAGWGAGLRSLLYPAPLLRIGFAALVFLVGLLIGRQSAPTAAPGADLQQLFSAGQAVQSGEGAISPLLAGVEKIRYHPESGDMEIYYTTVNDVYLKGDLGNPAVRSMLREALLEEESPSVRLHAVKAVKSLAEKRQSIDPDLVSALVYLLQKEPNGGVRLKVIEALKALLPDENVKYTLVNILLDDPNPAMRIEALGALAGN
;
A
#
# COMPACT_ATOMS: atom_id res chain seq x y z
N MET A 1 -15.54 7.98 -29.67
CA MET A 1 -15.37 8.00 -28.19
C MET A 1 -14.00 7.50 -27.71
N LYS A 2 -13.39 6.42 -28.25
CA LYS A 2 -12.04 5.98 -27.82
C LYS A 2 -10.92 6.97 -28.18
N ALA A 3 -11.04 7.68 -29.31
CA ALA A 3 -10.04 8.65 -29.76
C ALA A 3 -9.89 9.87 -28.83
N CYS A 4 -10.97 10.52 -28.37
CA CYS A 4 -10.84 11.70 -27.50
C CYS A 4 -10.26 11.36 -26.12
N LYS A 5 -10.35 10.10 -25.63
CA LYS A 5 -9.66 9.69 -24.39
C LYS A 5 -8.13 9.68 -24.54
N TYR A 6 -7.61 9.44 -25.74
CA TYR A 6 -6.18 9.53 -26.02
C TYR A 6 -5.73 11.00 -25.99
N TYR A 7 -6.43 11.87 -26.72
CA TYR A 7 -6.11 13.31 -26.76
C TYR A 7 -6.28 14.00 -25.41
N GLN A 8 -7.31 13.66 -24.62
CA GLN A 8 -7.49 14.19 -23.25
C GLN A 8 -6.30 13.91 -22.34
N LYS A 9 -5.60 12.79 -22.52
CA LYS A 9 -4.38 12.48 -21.75
C LYS A 9 -3.15 13.28 -22.21
N GLN A 10 -3.15 13.73 -23.46
CA GLN A 10 -2.07 14.53 -24.02
C GLN A 10 -2.24 16.02 -23.78
N LEU A 11 -3.43 16.50 -23.43
CA LEU A 11 -3.69 17.92 -23.18
C LEU A 11 -2.78 18.54 -22.10
N PRO A 12 -2.48 17.90 -20.96
CA PRO A 12 -1.54 18.48 -19.99
C PRO A 12 -0.15 18.65 -20.60
N LEU A 13 0.35 17.65 -21.30
CA LEU A 13 1.66 17.67 -21.96
C LEU A 13 1.70 18.75 -23.06
N TYR A 14 0.60 18.94 -23.77
CA TYR A 14 0.44 20.02 -24.75
C TYR A 14 0.55 21.40 -24.08
N VAL A 15 -0.12 21.61 -22.95
CA VAL A 15 -0.11 22.90 -22.24
C VAL A 15 1.26 23.22 -21.64
N TYR A 16 2.00 22.21 -21.16
CA TYR A 16 3.36 22.38 -20.65
C TYR A 16 4.45 22.37 -21.74
N GLY A 17 4.08 22.20 -23.02
CA GLY A 17 5.02 22.20 -24.14
C GLY A 17 5.93 20.96 -24.20
N GLU A 18 5.50 19.85 -23.62
CA GLU A 18 6.27 18.59 -23.54
C GLU A 18 5.99 17.62 -24.70
N LEU A 19 5.11 17.98 -25.63
CA LEU A 19 4.80 17.16 -26.82
C LEU A 19 5.78 17.41 -27.96
N ASN A 20 6.05 16.35 -28.73
CA ASN A 20 6.80 16.48 -29.98
C ASN A 20 6.00 17.28 -31.02
N PRO A 21 6.68 17.97 -31.96
CA PRO A 21 6.00 18.84 -32.93
C PRO A 21 4.97 18.11 -33.82
N THR A 22 5.16 16.82 -34.08
CA THR A 22 4.19 15.99 -34.81
C THR A 22 2.95 15.69 -33.98
N GLU A 23 3.14 15.38 -32.69
CA GLU A 23 2.04 15.05 -31.77
C GLU A 23 1.23 16.31 -31.41
N ALA A 24 1.90 17.46 -31.29
CA ALA A 24 1.24 18.74 -31.09
C ALA A 24 0.32 19.10 -32.27
N ALA A 25 0.78 18.89 -33.51
CA ALA A 25 -0.03 19.11 -34.71
C ALA A 25 -1.26 18.17 -34.78
N ASP A 26 -1.10 16.91 -34.35
CA ASP A 26 -2.20 15.94 -34.29
C ASP A 26 -3.25 16.32 -33.22
N VAL A 27 -2.79 16.80 -32.06
CA VAL A 27 -3.66 17.32 -30.98
C VAL A 27 -4.40 18.59 -31.45
N ASP A 28 -3.72 19.50 -32.14
CA ASP A 28 -4.32 20.72 -32.70
C ASP A 28 -5.42 20.41 -33.72
N ALA A 29 -5.15 19.49 -34.65
CA ALA A 29 -6.15 19.04 -35.61
C ALA A 29 -7.38 18.45 -34.92
N HIS A 30 -7.17 17.68 -33.83
CA HIS A 30 -8.27 17.09 -33.07
C HIS A 30 -9.11 18.12 -32.31
N ILE A 31 -8.48 19.11 -31.67
CA ILE A 31 -9.17 20.18 -30.91
C ILE A 31 -10.01 21.08 -31.81
N GLN A 32 -9.63 21.25 -33.08
CA GLN A 32 -10.43 21.97 -34.06
C GLN A 32 -11.74 21.24 -34.39
N LEU A 33 -11.74 19.90 -34.35
CA LEU A 33 -12.87 19.04 -34.71
C LEU A 33 -13.75 18.63 -33.52
N CYS A 34 -13.20 18.54 -32.30
CA CYS A 34 -13.90 18.04 -31.12
C CYS A 34 -14.13 19.11 -30.05
N THR A 35 -15.40 19.38 -29.75
CA THR A 35 -15.82 20.36 -28.72
C THR A 35 -15.45 19.94 -27.30
N ASP A 36 -15.60 18.66 -26.97
CA ASP A 36 -15.34 18.14 -25.62
C ASP A 36 -13.86 18.27 -25.25
N CYS A 37 -12.99 17.87 -26.18
CA CYS A 37 -11.54 17.95 -26.02
C CYS A 37 -11.06 19.44 -25.96
N ARG A 38 -11.77 20.37 -26.62
CA ARG A 38 -11.52 21.83 -26.49
C ARG A 38 -11.92 22.37 -25.12
N GLU A 39 -13.08 21.97 -24.60
CA GLU A 39 -13.54 22.40 -23.28
C GLU A 39 -12.59 21.92 -22.17
N SER A 40 -12.07 20.69 -22.28
CA SER A 40 -11.06 20.18 -21.33
C SER A 40 -9.75 20.97 -21.36
N LEU A 41 -9.33 21.48 -22.52
CA LEU A 41 -8.14 22.32 -22.63
C LEU A 41 -8.36 23.65 -21.91
N ILE A 42 -9.52 24.28 -22.10
CA ILE A 42 -9.87 25.54 -21.42
C ILE A 42 -9.86 25.35 -19.90
N ARG A 43 -10.48 24.28 -19.38
CA ARG A 43 -10.48 23.97 -17.93
C ARG A 43 -9.07 23.83 -17.35
N LEU A 44 -8.14 23.21 -18.10
CA LEU A 44 -6.75 23.06 -17.68
C LEU A 44 -6.01 24.41 -17.64
N GLN A 45 -6.25 25.28 -18.63
CA GLN A 45 -5.67 26.63 -18.66
C GLN A 45 -6.22 27.51 -17.53
N ASP A 46 -7.51 27.45 -17.25
CA ASP A 46 -8.13 28.15 -16.12
C ASP A 46 -7.53 27.71 -14.79
N LEU A 47 -7.32 26.39 -14.60
CA LEU A 47 -6.70 25.84 -13.40
C LEU A 47 -5.26 26.36 -13.23
N GLN A 48 -4.49 26.47 -14.32
CA GLN A 48 -3.14 27.05 -14.25
C GLN A 48 -3.14 28.51 -13.82
N GLN A 49 -4.13 29.30 -14.27
CA GLN A 49 -4.24 30.71 -13.88
C GLN A 49 -4.61 30.87 -12.40
N LEU A 50 -5.27 29.87 -11.80
CA LEU A 50 -5.63 29.86 -10.38
C LEU A 50 -4.48 29.40 -9.47
N LEU A 51 -3.46 28.73 -10.01
CA LEU A 51 -2.30 28.31 -9.24
C LEU A 51 -1.40 29.52 -8.99
N PRO A 52 -1.15 29.91 -7.72
CA PRO A 52 -0.18 30.95 -7.43
C PRO A 52 1.17 30.49 -7.97
N SER A 53 1.81 31.32 -8.79
CA SER A 53 3.21 31.16 -9.16
C SER A 53 4.09 31.49 -7.94
N SER A 54 3.87 30.84 -6.81
CA SER A 54 4.78 30.87 -5.69
C SER A 54 6.01 30.09 -6.12
N SER A 55 7.02 30.82 -6.60
CA SER A 55 8.39 30.33 -6.63
C SER A 55 8.68 29.85 -5.21
N LEU A 56 8.68 28.54 -5.00
CA LEU A 56 9.18 27.96 -3.76
C LEU A 56 10.67 28.27 -3.74
N GLU A 57 11.03 29.37 -3.07
CA GLU A 57 12.41 29.73 -2.87
C GLU A 57 13.10 28.53 -2.20
N PRO A 58 14.15 27.97 -2.82
CA PRO A 58 14.78 26.77 -2.28
C PRO A 58 15.27 27.07 -0.86
N PRO A 59 15.02 26.17 0.12
CA PRO A 59 15.40 26.41 1.49
C PRO A 59 16.92 26.59 1.60
N GLU A 60 17.34 27.58 2.38
CA GLU A 60 18.74 27.98 2.55
C GLU A 60 19.63 26.78 2.93
N ASP A 61 20.80 26.64 2.29
CA ASP A 61 21.69 25.47 2.41
C ASP A 61 22.08 25.13 3.86
N ALA A 62 22.09 26.13 4.75
CA ALA A 62 22.34 25.96 6.17
C ALA A 62 21.25 25.10 6.86
N THR A 63 19.98 25.30 6.50
CA THR A 63 18.85 24.54 7.07
C THR A 63 18.89 23.07 6.64
N MET A 64 19.26 22.82 5.39
CA MET A 64 19.42 21.47 4.85
C MET A 64 20.58 20.72 5.51
N THR A 65 21.67 21.42 5.81
CA THR A 65 22.83 20.86 6.52
C THR A 65 22.48 20.48 7.95
N LEU A 66 21.72 21.34 8.66
CA LEU A 66 21.24 21.05 10.01
C LEU A 66 20.32 19.82 10.04
N LEU A 67 19.37 19.70 9.12
CA LEU A 67 18.45 18.57 9.03
C LEU A 67 19.20 17.25 8.76
N ARG A 68 20.15 17.24 7.82
CA ARG A 68 21.00 16.07 7.52
C ARG A 68 21.82 15.61 8.73
N ASN A 69 22.37 16.57 9.48
CA ASN A 69 23.17 16.28 10.67
C ASN A 69 22.32 15.77 11.85
N ALA A 70 21.07 16.20 11.97
CA ALA A 70 20.14 15.69 12.99
C ALA A 70 19.71 14.25 12.69
N VAL A 71 19.42 13.95 11.43
CA VAL A 71 19.02 12.61 10.99
C VAL A 71 20.17 11.61 11.12
N SER A 72 21.38 11.98 10.68
CA SER A 72 22.56 11.08 10.75
C SER A 72 22.95 10.72 12.18
N ARG A 73 22.73 11.60 13.17
CA ARG A 73 22.95 11.29 14.58
C ARG A 73 21.98 10.24 15.13
N ARG A 74 20.69 10.30 14.78
CA ARG A 74 19.70 9.31 15.24
C ARG A 74 19.95 7.93 14.65
N LEU A 75 20.42 7.85 13.41
CA LEU A 75 20.77 6.59 12.78
C LEU A 75 22.05 5.98 13.38
N ARG A 76 23.03 6.80 13.75
CA ARG A 76 24.28 6.33 14.39
C ARG A 76 24.11 5.96 15.86
N ALA A 77 23.22 6.64 16.57
CA ALA A 77 22.92 6.37 17.97
C ALA A 77 21.99 5.16 18.16
N GLY A 78 22.07 4.15 17.28
CA GLY A 78 21.25 2.94 17.35
C GLY A 78 21.18 2.40 18.78
N ASP A 79 20.00 2.52 19.39
CA ASP A 79 19.74 2.11 20.76
C ASP A 79 20.13 0.63 20.95
N PRO A 80 21.11 0.29 21.80
CA PRO A 80 21.34 -1.09 22.20
C PRO A 80 20.31 -1.47 23.28
N ALA A 81 19.04 -1.57 22.91
CA ALA A 81 18.03 -2.21 23.72
C ALA A 81 18.21 -3.73 23.62
N GLY A 82 19.14 -4.30 24.40
CA GLY A 82 19.39 -5.75 24.31
C GLY A 82 20.48 -6.33 25.22
N ALA A 83 20.77 -5.72 26.37
CA ALA A 83 21.58 -6.38 27.40
C ALA A 83 20.70 -7.35 28.22
N GLY A 84 20.28 -8.46 27.60
CA GLY A 84 19.39 -9.44 28.21
C GLY A 84 19.82 -10.88 27.87
N TRP A 85 19.98 -11.69 28.91
CA TRP A 85 20.14 -13.17 28.91
C TRP A 85 21.51 -13.80 28.65
N GLY A 86 22.51 -13.09 28.13
CA GLY A 86 23.83 -13.70 27.82
C GLY A 86 24.87 -13.75 28.94
N ALA A 87 24.63 -13.09 30.09
CA ALA A 87 25.65 -12.92 31.13
C ALA A 87 25.74 -14.11 32.12
N GLY A 88 24.63 -14.80 32.38
CA GLY A 88 24.56 -15.88 33.38
C GLY A 88 25.00 -17.26 32.89
N LEU A 89 24.99 -17.52 31.58
CA LEU A 89 25.34 -18.83 31.03
C LEU A 89 26.87 -19.04 30.90
N ARG A 90 27.65 -17.99 31.11
CA ARG A 90 29.10 -17.95 30.89
C ARG A 90 29.91 -18.58 32.04
N SER A 91 29.32 -18.70 33.24
CA SER A 91 29.96 -19.30 34.42
C SER A 91 29.80 -20.82 34.52
N LEU A 92 28.87 -21.42 33.77
CA LEU A 92 28.56 -22.85 33.85
C LEU A 92 29.43 -23.72 32.91
N LEU A 93 30.21 -23.11 32.02
CA LEU A 93 30.97 -23.77 30.95
C LEU A 93 32.49 -23.80 31.18
N TYR A 94 32.95 -23.67 32.42
CA TYR A 94 34.37 -23.80 32.78
C TYR A 94 34.71 -25.16 33.41
N PRO A 95 34.97 -26.22 32.63
CA PRO A 95 35.93 -27.24 33.02
C PRO A 95 37.26 -27.07 32.28
N ALA A 96 38.26 -27.80 32.77
CA ALA A 96 39.70 -27.71 32.50
C ALA A 96 40.12 -27.50 31.02
N PRO A 97 41.29 -26.87 30.76
CA PRO A 97 41.72 -26.45 29.43
C PRO A 97 41.77 -27.55 28.36
N LEU A 98 41.91 -28.83 28.74
CA LEU A 98 41.87 -29.95 27.79
C LEU A 98 40.48 -30.24 27.21
N LEU A 99 39.41 -30.07 27.99
CA LEU A 99 38.03 -30.29 27.52
C LEU A 99 37.58 -29.21 26.53
N ARG A 100 38.20 -28.02 26.56
CA ARG A 100 37.87 -26.91 25.65
C ARG A 100 38.28 -27.19 24.21
N ILE A 101 39.45 -27.78 24.00
CA ILE A 101 39.93 -28.08 22.65
C ILE A 101 39.09 -29.21 22.04
N GLY A 102 38.78 -30.25 22.83
CA GLY A 102 37.91 -31.34 22.40
C GLY A 102 36.49 -30.89 22.07
N PHE A 103 35.88 -30.07 22.93
CA PHE A 103 34.54 -29.53 22.69
C PHE A 103 34.52 -28.53 21.53
N ALA A 104 35.52 -27.66 21.41
CA ALA A 104 35.63 -26.74 20.27
C ALA A 104 35.83 -27.48 18.95
N ALA A 105 36.66 -28.52 18.91
CA ALA A 105 36.85 -29.36 17.72
C ALA A 105 35.57 -30.13 17.35
N LEU A 106 34.82 -30.61 18.35
CA LEU A 106 33.56 -31.31 18.13
C LEU A 106 32.47 -30.35 17.64
N VAL A 107 32.32 -29.18 18.25
CA VAL A 107 31.39 -28.13 17.79
C VAL A 107 31.77 -27.63 16.41
N PHE A 108 33.07 -27.49 16.12
CA PHE A 108 33.55 -27.12 14.79
C PHE A 108 33.24 -28.19 13.75
N LEU A 109 33.49 -29.47 14.05
CA LEU A 109 33.18 -30.58 13.14
C LEU A 109 31.68 -30.74 12.91
N VAL A 110 30.86 -30.61 13.96
CA VAL A 110 29.40 -30.66 13.86
C VAL A 110 28.89 -29.45 13.08
N GLY A 111 29.42 -28.25 13.35
CA GLY A 111 29.10 -27.04 12.60
C GLY A 111 29.52 -27.13 11.13
N LEU A 112 30.64 -27.78 10.81
CA LEU A 112 31.11 -27.99 9.45
C LEU A 112 30.28 -29.05 8.72
N LEU A 113 29.86 -30.12 9.40
CA LEU A 113 28.96 -31.13 8.85
C LEU A 113 27.57 -30.58 8.56
N ILE A 114 26.98 -29.86 9.52
CA ILE A 114 25.69 -29.17 9.32
C ILE A 114 25.86 -28.11 8.22
N GLY A 115 26.93 -27.32 8.28
CA GLY A 115 27.25 -26.31 7.28
C GLY A 115 27.39 -26.89 5.87
N ARG A 116 27.94 -28.10 5.68
CA ARG A 116 28.05 -28.73 4.36
C ARG A 116 26.75 -29.35 3.86
N GLN A 117 25.89 -29.83 4.75
CA GLN A 117 24.60 -30.43 4.38
C GLN A 117 23.50 -29.38 4.21
N SER A 118 23.66 -28.23 4.84
CA SER A 118 22.73 -27.09 4.80
C SER A 118 23.26 -25.92 3.97
N ALA A 119 24.49 -25.98 3.46
CA ALA A 119 25.01 -24.98 2.54
C ALA A 119 24.11 -24.98 1.29
N PRO A 120 23.38 -23.89 0.99
CA PRO A 120 22.81 -23.73 -0.33
C PRO A 120 23.97 -23.89 -1.32
N THR A 121 23.79 -24.74 -2.33
CA THR A 121 24.76 -24.88 -3.43
C THR A 121 25.12 -23.48 -3.88
N ALA A 122 26.38 -23.09 -3.66
CA ALA A 122 26.88 -21.78 -4.04
C ALA A 122 26.54 -21.57 -5.52
N ALA A 123 25.59 -20.67 -5.79
CA ALA A 123 25.35 -20.21 -7.14
C ALA A 123 26.68 -19.65 -7.66
N PRO A 124 27.16 -20.07 -8.84
CA PRO A 124 28.35 -19.50 -9.42
C PRO A 124 28.02 -18.03 -9.75
N GLY A 125 28.69 -17.11 -9.05
CA GLY A 125 28.52 -15.67 -9.20
C GLY A 125 27.29 -15.15 -8.46
N ALA A 126 27.51 -14.26 -7.48
CA ALA A 126 26.47 -13.32 -7.09
C ALA A 126 26.23 -12.42 -8.30
N ASP A 127 25.34 -12.85 -9.17
CA ASP A 127 24.91 -12.11 -10.34
C ASP A 127 24.33 -10.78 -9.83
N LEU A 128 24.80 -9.64 -10.34
CA LEU A 128 24.25 -8.32 -10.00
C LEU A 128 22.72 -8.30 -10.18
N GLN A 129 22.19 -9.15 -11.07
CA GLN A 129 20.77 -9.48 -11.25
C GLN A 129 20.01 -9.81 -9.95
N GLN A 130 20.64 -10.49 -8.99
CA GLN A 130 20.03 -10.90 -7.71
C GLN A 130 19.94 -9.76 -6.69
N LEU A 131 20.68 -8.65 -6.90
CA LEU A 131 20.57 -7.43 -6.10
C LEU A 131 19.47 -6.49 -6.62
N PHE A 132 18.96 -6.73 -7.83
CA PHE A 132 17.81 -6.01 -8.37
C PHE A 132 16.52 -6.68 -7.92
N SER A 133 15.89 -6.12 -6.90
CA SER A 133 14.55 -6.53 -6.45
C SER A 133 13.52 -6.40 -7.58
N ALA A 134 13.71 -5.47 -8.51
CA ALA A 134 12.87 -5.22 -9.69
C ALA A 134 12.65 -6.41 -10.65
N GLY A 135 13.41 -7.50 -10.51
CA GLY A 135 13.30 -8.67 -11.39
C GLY A 135 12.88 -9.97 -10.70
N GLN A 136 12.83 -10.00 -9.37
CA GLN A 136 12.60 -11.23 -8.61
C GLN A 136 11.37 -11.10 -7.73
N ALA A 137 10.41 -12.00 -7.91
CA ALA A 137 9.25 -12.08 -7.04
C ALA A 137 9.69 -12.47 -5.62
N VAL A 138 9.53 -11.56 -4.66
CA VAL A 138 9.79 -11.82 -3.25
C VAL A 138 8.57 -12.52 -2.69
N GLN A 139 8.75 -13.77 -2.25
CA GLN A 139 7.70 -14.50 -1.53
C GLN A 139 7.69 -14.04 -0.08
N SER A 140 6.62 -13.37 0.34
CA SER A 140 6.31 -13.16 1.75
C SER A 140 5.45 -14.33 2.26
N GLY A 141 5.37 -14.52 3.58
CA GLY A 141 4.59 -15.62 4.18
C GLY A 141 3.11 -15.63 3.80
N GLU A 142 2.58 -14.55 3.20
CA GLU A 142 1.15 -14.40 2.87
C GLU A 142 0.90 -13.91 1.43
N GLY A 143 1.94 -13.72 0.60
CA GLY A 143 1.75 -13.23 -0.77
C GLY A 143 3.03 -13.17 -1.61
N ALA A 144 2.85 -12.98 -2.91
CA ALA A 144 3.95 -12.70 -3.84
C ALA A 144 4.04 -11.19 -4.07
N ILE A 145 5.22 -10.63 -3.82
CA ILE A 145 5.55 -9.23 -4.12
C ILE A 145 6.36 -9.28 -5.41
N SER A 146 5.87 -8.66 -6.48
CA SER A 146 6.60 -8.52 -7.74
C SER A 146 7.03 -7.07 -7.89
N PRO A 147 8.29 -6.72 -7.57
CA PRO A 147 8.76 -5.35 -7.70
C PRO A 147 8.92 -5.03 -9.18
N LEU A 148 8.27 -3.98 -9.65
CA LEU A 148 8.44 -3.45 -11.01
C LEU A 148 9.32 -2.22 -10.94
N LEU A 149 10.37 -2.15 -11.76
CA LEU A 149 11.18 -0.94 -11.90
C LEU A 149 10.27 0.22 -12.34
N ALA A 150 10.12 1.21 -11.46
CA ALA A 150 9.35 2.41 -11.75
C ALA A 150 10.18 3.41 -12.56
N GLY A 151 11.48 3.51 -12.24
CA GLY A 151 12.41 4.37 -12.96
C GLY A 151 13.78 4.43 -12.30
N VAL A 152 14.79 4.86 -13.06
CA VAL A 152 16.13 5.17 -12.54
C VAL A 152 16.17 6.67 -12.27
N GLU A 153 16.33 7.06 -11.01
CA GLU A 153 16.32 8.46 -10.60
C GLU A 153 17.66 9.14 -10.85
N LYS A 154 18.76 8.39 -10.66
CA LYS A 154 20.11 8.98 -10.73
C LYS A 154 21.17 7.96 -11.06
N ILE A 155 22.13 8.36 -11.88
CA ILE A 155 23.35 7.62 -12.16
C ILE A 155 24.55 8.53 -11.85
N ARG A 156 25.52 8.04 -11.06
CA ARG A 156 26.81 8.70 -10.85
C ARG A 156 27.92 7.79 -11.36
N TYR A 157 28.84 8.34 -12.12
CA TYR A 157 30.04 7.66 -12.60
C TYR A 157 31.27 8.29 -11.95
N HIS A 158 32.14 7.46 -11.40
CA HIS A 158 33.41 7.87 -10.79
C HIS A 158 34.57 7.53 -11.72
N PRO A 159 35.07 8.48 -12.54
CA PRO A 159 36.06 8.20 -13.59
C PRO A 159 37.43 7.74 -13.06
N GLU A 160 37.76 8.04 -11.79
CA GLU A 160 39.03 7.62 -11.18
C GLU A 160 39.04 6.14 -10.76
N SER A 161 37.90 5.59 -10.34
CA SER A 161 37.78 4.16 -9.98
C SER A 161 37.12 3.31 -11.07
N GLY A 162 36.38 3.95 -11.99
CA GLY A 162 35.56 3.27 -12.99
C GLY A 162 34.20 2.78 -12.46
N ASP A 163 33.86 3.09 -11.20
CA ASP A 163 32.63 2.60 -10.57
C ASP A 163 31.39 3.45 -10.91
N MET A 164 30.22 2.82 -10.80
CA MET A 164 28.92 3.45 -11.04
C MET A 164 27.97 3.25 -9.86
N GLU A 165 27.29 4.32 -9.44
CA GLU A 165 26.20 4.29 -8.48
C GLU A 165 24.87 4.57 -9.19
N ILE A 166 23.90 3.66 -9.06
CA ILE A 166 22.59 3.76 -9.71
C ILE A 166 21.50 3.77 -8.64
N TYR A 167 20.73 4.85 -8.58
CA TYR A 167 19.55 5.00 -7.74
C TYR A 167 18.30 4.74 -8.59
N TYR A 168 17.46 3.83 -8.15
CA TYR A 168 16.23 3.48 -8.84
C TYR A 168 15.08 3.24 -7.87
N THR A 169 13.88 3.42 -8.38
CA THR A 169 12.62 3.29 -7.64
C THR A 169 11.83 2.12 -8.20
N THR A 170 11.12 1.39 -7.34
CA THR A 170 10.28 0.25 -7.71
C THR A 170 8.85 0.44 -7.19
N VAL A 171 7.86 0.05 -7.98
CA VAL A 171 6.47 -0.08 -7.55
C VAL A 171 6.20 -1.57 -7.28
N ASN A 172 5.65 -1.88 -6.12
CA ASN A 172 5.34 -3.25 -5.73
C ASN A 172 3.84 -3.49 -5.84
N ASP A 173 3.44 -4.34 -6.78
CA ASP A 173 2.08 -4.88 -6.77
C ASP A 173 2.05 -6.07 -5.82
N VAL A 174 1.23 -5.95 -4.77
CA VAL A 174 1.08 -7.01 -3.76
C VAL A 174 -0.23 -7.74 -4.00
N TYR A 175 -0.13 -9.02 -4.36
CA TYR A 175 -1.30 -9.89 -4.47
C TYR A 175 -1.50 -10.68 -3.18
N LEU A 176 -2.54 -10.31 -2.43
CA LEU A 176 -2.97 -11.03 -1.24
C LEU A 176 -4.14 -11.96 -1.58
N LYS A 177 -3.94 -13.27 -1.38
CA LYS A 177 -5.01 -14.26 -1.49
C LYS A 177 -5.19 -14.94 -0.15
N GLY A 178 -6.41 -14.88 0.37
CA GLY A 178 -6.77 -15.57 1.59
C GLY A 178 -8.28 -15.60 1.78
N ASP A 179 -8.70 -16.22 2.88
CA ASP A 179 -10.08 -16.14 3.35
C ASP A 179 -10.24 -15.03 4.40
N LEU A 180 -11.48 -14.83 4.84
CA LEU A 180 -11.81 -13.81 5.84
C LEU A 180 -11.41 -14.20 7.27
N GLY A 181 -10.89 -15.41 7.49
CA GLY A 181 -10.20 -15.77 8.72
C GLY A 181 -8.77 -15.22 8.76
N ASN A 182 -8.15 -14.97 7.60
CA ASN A 182 -6.83 -14.37 7.54
C ASN A 182 -6.87 -12.91 8.07
N PRO A 183 -6.05 -12.56 9.08
CA PRO A 183 -6.04 -11.21 9.65
C PRO A 183 -5.58 -10.12 8.66
N ALA A 184 -4.65 -10.43 7.76
CA ALA A 184 -4.22 -9.50 6.71
C ALA A 184 -5.37 -9.20 5.73
N VAL A 185 -6.14 -10.21 5.33
CA VAL A 185 -7.33 -10.00 4.46
C VAL A 185 -8.37 -9.13 5.15
N ARG A 186 -8.63 -9.37 6.45
CA ARG A 186 -9.55 -8.53 7.23
C ARG A 186 -9.06 -7.09 7.34
N SER A 187 -7.77 -6.88 7.56
CA SER A 187 -7.16 -5.55 7.60
C SER A 187 -7.32 -4.82 6.26
N MET A 188 -7.02 -5.48 5.14
CA MET A 188 -7.17 -4.88 3.81
C MET A 188 -8.64 -4.58 3.47
N LEU A 189 -9.58 -5.41 3.90
CA LEU A 189 -11.01 -5.11 3.73
C LEU A 189 -11.47 -3.94 4.59
N ARG A 190 -10.96 -3.82 5.82
CA ARG A 190 -11.23 -2.67 6.68
C ARG A 190 -10.72 -1.39 6.02
N GLU A 191 -9.50 -1.41 5.51
CA GLU A 191 -8.92 -0.30 4.77
C GLU A 191 -9.77 0.07 3.55
N ALA A 192 -10.17 -0.94 2.77
CA ALA A 192 -11.04 -0.77 1.62
C ALA A 192 -12.45 -0.27 1.95
N LEU A 193 -12.89 -0.34 3.21
CA LEU A 193 -14.15 0.25 3.66
C LEU A 193 -13.98 1.70 4.15
N LEU A 194 -12.81 2.05 4.70
CA LEU A 194 -12.61 3.30 5.41
C LEU A 194 -11.92 4.37 4.55
N GLU A 195 -10.85 3.99 3.85
CA GLU A 195 -9.90 4.95 3.25
C GLU A 195 -9.96 4.95 1.72
N GLU A 196 -10.58 3.93 1.10
CA GLU A 196 -10.63 3.82 -0.34
C GLU A 196 -11.48 4.89 -1.01
N GLU A 197 -10.98 5.51 -2.09
CA GLU A 197 -11.67 6.59 -2.81
C GLU A 197 -12.75 6.06 -3.77
N SER A 198 -12.55 4.86 -4.31
CA SER A 198 -13.43 4.28 -5.33
C SER A 198 -14.71 3.67 -4.73
N PRO A 199 -15.93 4.17 -5.06
CA PRO A 199 -17.17 3.59 -4.57
C PRO A 199 -17.37 2.13 -4.99
N SER A 200 -16.81 1.73 -6.14
CA SER A 200 -16.87 0.35 -6.62
C SER A 200 -16.06 -0.58 -5.73
N VAL A 201 -14.87 -0.18 -5.29
CA VAL A 201 -14.02 -0.98 -4.39
C VAL A 201 -14.70 -1.13 -3.03
N ARG A 202 -15.21 -0.02 -2.47
CA ARG A 202 -15.98 -0.05 -1.22
C ARG A 202 -17.19 -0.99 -1.32
N LEU A 203 -17.95 -0.93 -2.42
CA LEU A 203 -19.08 -1.84 -2.67
C LEU A 203 -18.66 -3.32 -2.69
N HIS A 204 -17.52 -3.64 -3.31
CA HIS A 204 -16.99 -5.00 -3.33
C HIS A 204 -16.57 -5.46 -1.93
N ALA A 205 -15.93 -4.59 -1.14
CA ALA A 205 -15.59 -4.88 0.25
C ALA A 205 -16.86 -5.16 1.08
N VAL A 206 -17.90 -4.33 0.97
CA VAL A 206 -19.19 -4.55 1.66
C VAL A 206 -19.81 -5.88 1.26
N LYS A 207 -19.81 -6.23 -0.03
CA LYS A 207 -20.32 -7.53 -0.50
C LYS A 207 -19.53 -8.71 0.08
N ALA A 208 -18.21 -8.59 0.17
CA ALA A 208 -17.36 -9.63 0.77
C ALA A 208 -17.68 -9.82 2.26
N VAL A 209 -17.83 -8.73 3.01
CA VAL A 209 -18.21 -8.76 4.43
C VAL A 209 -19.62 -9.31 4.62
N LYS A 210 -20.59 -8.92 3.78
CA LYS A 210 -21.95 -9.49 3.79
C LYS A 210 -21.95 -11.01 3.65
N SER A 211 -21.23 -11.53 2.65
CA SER A 211 -21.16 -12.98 2.42
C SER A 211 -20.50 -13.75 3.58
N LEU A 212 -19.72 -13.08 4.43
CA LEU A 212 -19.21 -13.66 5.67
C LEU A 212 -20.26 -13.70 6.77
N ALA A 213 -21.00 -12.61 6.94
CA ALA A 213 -22.05 -12.47 7.95
C ALA A 213 -23.04 -13.62 7.79
N GLU A 214 -23.48 -13.84 6.55
CA GLU A 214 -24.41 -14.90 6.17
C GLU A 214 -23.88 -16.31 6.48
N LYS A 215 -22.56 -16.52 6.41
CA LYS A 215 -21.94 -17.85 6.62
C LYS A 215 -21.62 -18.17 8.07
N ARG A 216 -21.14 -17.21 8.85
CA ARG A 216 -20.60 -17.44 10.21
C ARG A 216 -21.46 -16.86 11.32
N GLN A 217 -22.55 -16.14 11.01
CA GLN A 217 -23.42 -15.41 11.94
C GLN A 217 -22.66 -14.47 12.90
N SER A 218 -21.38 -14.21 12.63
CA SER A 218 -20.48 -13.38 13.43
C SER A 218 -19.34 -12.91 12.54
N ILE A 219 -18.95 -11.65 12.72
CA ILE A 219 -17.86 -10.99 12.03
C ILE A 219 -17.00 -10.29 13.08
N ASP A 220 -15.72 -10.07 12.72
CA ASP A 220 -14.82 -9.20 13.48
C ASP A 220 -15.49 -7.84 13.83
N PRO A 221 -15.53 -7.45 15.11
CA PRO A 221 -16.08 -6.16 15.55
C PRO A 221 -15.47 -4.94 14.85
N ASP A 222 -14.22 -5.02 14.41
CA ASP A 222 -13.56 -3.94 13.67
C ASP A 222 -14.21 -3.73 12.29
N LEU A 223 -14.60 -4.82 11.62
CA LEU A 223 -15.29 -4.75 10.33
C LEU A 223 -16.72 -4.25 10.49
N VAL A 224 -17.40 -4.62 11.59
CA VAL A 224 -18.73 -4.08 11.90
C VAL A 224 -18.64 -2.56 12.12
N SER A 225 -17.66 -2.13 12.90
CA SER A 225 -17.39 -0.70 13.15
C SER A 225 -17.08 0.04 11.85
N ALA A 226 -16.28 -0.57 10.96
CA ALA A 226 -15.98 0.00 9.65
C ALA A 226 -17.21 0.10 8.74
N LEU A 227 -18.11 -0.88 8.74
CA LEU A 227 -19.38 -0.80 8.01
C LEU A 227 -20.26 0.34 8.55
N VAL A 228 -20.39 0.48 9.86
CA VAL A 228 -21.16 1.56 10.49
C VAL A 228 -20.56 2.92 10.15
N TYR A 229 -19.23 3.06 10.21
CA TYR A 229 -18.54 4.28 9.82
C TYR A 229 -18.77 4.62 8.35
N LEU A 230 -18.59 3.64 7.46
CA LEU A 230 -18.82 3.80 6.03
C LEU A 230 -20.27 4.27 5.77
N LEU A 231 -21.27 3.67 6.42
CA LEU A 231 -22.68 4.02 6.25
C LEU A 231 -22.99 5.52 6.53
N GLN A 232 -22.26 6.11 7.48
CA GLN A 232 -22.41 7.51 7.88
C GLN A 232 -21.71 8.48 6.91
N LYS A 233 -20.57 8.08 6.34
CA LYS A 233 -19.72 8.95 5.50
C LYS A 233 -19.95 8.77 4.00
N GLU A 234 -20.47 7.62 3.59
CA GLU A 234 -20.58 7.25 2.19
C GLU A 234 -21.56 8.14 1.43
N PRO A 235 -21.11 8.89 0.41
CA PRO A 235 -22.01 9.72 -0.40
C PRO A 235 -22.87 8.89 -1.35
N ASN A 236 -22.41 7.71 -1.77
CA ASN A 236 -23.13 6.89 -2.74
C ASN A 236 -24.29 6.10 -2.08
N GLY A 237 -25.52 6.52 -2.35
CA GLY A 237 -26.72 5.87 -1.80
C GLY A 237 -26.83 4.36 -2.11
N GLY A 238 -26.32 3.90 -3.25
CA GLY A 238 -26.32 2.47 -3.60
C GLY A 238 -25.36 1.65 -2.74
N VAL A 239 -24.20 2.21 -2.40
CA VAL A 239 -23.26 1.60 -1.46
C VAL A 239 -23.86 1.58 -0.05
N ARG A 240 -24.45 2.70 0.39
CA ARG A 240 -25.12 2.80 1.70
C ARG A 240 -26.23 1.75 1.88
N LEU A 241 -27.08 1.56 0.87
CA LEU A 241 -28.10 0.50 0.88
C LEU A 241 -27.46 -0.88 1.03
N LYS A 242 -26.35 -1.13 0.31
CA LYS A 242 -25.65 -2.41 0.42
C LYS A 242 -25.04 -2.65 1.80
N VAL A 243 -24.63 -1.58 2.48
CA VAL A 243 -24.14 -1.67 3.86
C VAL A 243 -25.28 -2.06 4.80
N ILE A 244 -26.48 -1.47 4.67
CA ILE A 244 -27.66 -1.89 5.46
C ILE A 244 -27.97 -3.37 5.24
N GLU A 245 -27.97 -3.84 3.98
CA GLU A 245 -28.17 -5.25 3.69
C GLU A 245 -27.13 -6.16 4.37
N ALA A 246 -25.88 -5.70 4.49
CA ALA A 246 -24.82 -6.45 5.15
C ALA A 246 -25.02 -6.47 6.67
N LEU A 247 -25.39 -5.32 7.26
CA LEU A 247 -25.68 -5.17 8.68
C LEU A 247 -26.91 -5.99 9.11
N LYS A 248 -27.92 -6.14 8.24
CA LYS A 248 -29.08 -7.00 8.52
C LYS A 248 -28.69 -8.42 8.94
N ALA A 249 -27.69 -8.99 8.29
CA ALA A 249 -27.20 -10.35 8.58
C ALA A 249 -26.46 -10.47 9.93
N LEU A 250 -26.23 -9.36 10.63
CA LEU A 250 -25.55 -9.28 11.92
C LEU A 250 -26.51 -9.02 13.09
N LEU A 251 -27.82 -8.87 12.84
CA LEU A 251 -28.81 -8.82 13.91
C LEU A 251 -28.82 -10.16 14.67
N PRO A 252 -28.97 -10.15 16.02
CA PRO A 252 -29.49 -9.07 16.85
C PRO A 252 -28.43 -8.18 17.53
N ASP A 253 -27.24 -7.99 16.96
CA ASP A 253 -26.23 -7.08 17.55
C ASP A 253 -26.84 -5.70 17.90
N GLU A 254 -26.69 -5.28 19.17
CA GLU A 254 -27.34 -4.08 19.69
C GLU A 254 -26.84 -2.82 18.97
N ASN A 255 -25.53 -2.70 18.70
CA ASN A 255 -24.97 -1.54 17.99
C ASN A 255 -25.53 -1.43 16.57
N VAL A 256 -25.67 -2.57 15.89
CA VAL A 256 -26.30 -2.64 14.57
C VAL A 256 -27.78 -2.23 14.65
N LYS A 257 -28.52 -2.75 15.63
CA LYS A 257 -29.93 -2.41 15.85
C LYS A 257 -30.13 -0.90 16.09
N TYR A 258 -29.35 -0.28 16.97
CA TYR A 258 -29.39 1.17 17.19
C TYR A 258 -29.08 1.96 15.91
N THR A 259 -28.09 1.52 15.14
CA THR A 259 -27.73 2.16 13.86
C THR A 259 -28.89 2.11 12.87
N LEU A 260 -29.56 0.97 12.73
CA LEU A 260 -30.70 0.80 11.83
C LEU A 260 -31.91 1.62 12.29
N VAL A 261 -32.17 1.71 13.60
CA VAL A 261 -33.23 2.56 14.16
C VAL A 261 -32.97 4.03 13.84
N ASN A 262 -31.75 4.53 14.02
CA ASN A 262 -31.41 5.91 13.69
C ASN A 262 -31.62 6.21 12.21
N ILE A 263 -31.25 5.27 11.32
CA ILE A 263 -31.50 5.42 9.88
C ILE A 263 -32.99 5.46 9.58
N LEU A 264 -33.77 4.55 10.18
CA LEU A 264 -35.22 4.51 9.98
C LEU A 264 -35.90 5.83 10.36
N LEU A 265 -35.43 6.48 11.41
CA LEU A 265 -36.02 7.72 11.93
C LEU A 265 -35.52 8.96 11.18
N ASP A 266 -34.22 9.07 10.94
CA ASP A 266 -33.59 10.35 10.61
C ASP A 266 -32.91 10.40 9.23
N ASP A 267 -32.76 9.27 8.52
CA ASP A 267 -32.06 9.29 7.22
C ASP A 267 -32.86 10.10 6.18
N PRO A 268 -32.24 11.06 5.47
CA PRO A 268 -32.95 11.86 4.48
C PRO A 268 -33.45 11.04 3.28
N ASN A 269 -32.79 9.93 2.95
CA ASN A 269 -33.15 9.09 1.81
C ASN A 269 -34.27 8.10 2.16
N PRO A 270 -35.47 8.20 1.55
CA PRO A 270 -36.58 7.28 1.83
C PRO A 270 -36.25 5.81 1.58
N ALA A 271 -35.41 5.50 0.58
CA ALA A 271 -35.03 4.12 0.29
C ALA A 271 -34.23 3.50 1.45
N MET A 272 -33.38 4.29 2.10
CA MET A 272 -32.62 3.87 3.28
C MET A 272 -33.55 3.55 4.45
N ARG A 273 -34.55 4.40 4.69
CA ARG A 273 -35.56 4.18 5.74
C ARG A 273 -36.36 2.91 5.49
N ILE A 274 -36.79 2.68 4.24
CA ILE A 274 -37.53 1.46 3.86
C ILE A 274 -36.67 0.21 4.07
N GLU A 275 -35.41 0.25 3.66
CA GLU A 275 -34.49 -0.89 3.83
C GLU A 275 -34.23 -1.17 5.32
N ALA A 276 -34.01 -0.13 6.13
CA ALA A 276 -33.84 -0.25 7.58
C ALA A 276 -35.10 -0.82 8.26
N LEU A 277 -36.29 -0.38 7.85
CA LEU A 277 -37.56 -0.96 8.32
C LEU A 277 -37.63 -2.45 7.97
N GLY A 278 -37.33 -2.82 6.73
CA GLY A 278 -37.33 -4.22 6.27
C GLY A 278 -36.27 -5.09 6.95
N ALA A 279 -35.15 -4.50 7.37
CA ALA A 279 -34.14 -5.19 8.18
C ALA A 279 -34.63 -5.45 9.61
N LEU A 280 -35.27 -4.46 10.25
CA LEU A 280 -35.75 -4.57 11.63
C LEU A 280 -37.03 -5.40 11.77
N ALA A 281 -37.92 -5.38 10.77
CA ALA A 281 -39.18 -6.13 10.78
C ALA A 281 -39.02 -7.61 10.39
N GLY A 282 -37.88 -7.97 9.77
CA GLY A 282 -37.60 -9.31 9.26
C GLY A 282 -36.98 -10.28 10.27
N ASN A 283 -37.00 -9.95 11.56
CA ASN A 283 -36.55 -10.81 12.67
C ASN A 283 -37.72 -11.20 13.57
#